data_AF-A0A941ZL10-F1
#
_entry.id   AF-A0A941ZL10-F1
#
_cell.length_a   1.000
_cell.length_b   1.000
_cell.length_c   1.000
_cell.angle_alpha   90.00
_cell.angle_beta   90.00
_cell.angle_gamma   90.00
#
_symmetry.space_group_name_H-M   'P 1'
#
loop_
_entity.id
_entity.type
_entity.pdbx_description
1 polymer ?
#
loop_
_entity_poly.entity_id
_entity_poly.type
_entity_poly.pdbx_seq_one_letter_code
_entity_poly.pdbx_strand_id
1 'polypeptide(L)'
;METKDFLVTTGAQAAAQRRPATPRLNPNKLLLSKWTARVPRNREKHFIVTRVFQPDPPATRIDFVEIEAVISRRSFTLPWRDLTDCHRWLQGWS
;
A
#
# COMPACT_ATOMS: atom_id res chain seq x y z
N MET A 1 20.46 9.61 54.35
CA MET A 1 19.21 8.82 54.36
C MET A 1 18.51 9.11 53.05
N GLU A 2 18.41 8.26 52.06
CA GLU A 2 18.82 6.87 51.88
C GLU A 2 18.96 6.68 50.36
N THR A 3 20.03 5.99 49.97
CA THR A 3 20.35 5.60 48.60
C THR A 3 19.34 4.60 48.06
N LYS A 4 18.96 4.73 46.79
CA LYS A 4 18.77 3.56 45.92
C LYS A 4 18.94 3.93 44.44
N ASP A 5 20.17 3.80 43.99
CA ASP A 5 20.49 3.36 42.64
C ASP A 5 19.69 2.09 42.33
N PHE A 6 19.00 2.00 41.19
CA PHE A 6 18.73 0.71 40.54
C PHE A 6 18.50 0.92 39.03
N LEU A 7 19.53 0.51 38.28
CA LEU A 7 19.57 0.00 36.91
C LEU A 7 19.40 0.95 35.72
N VAL A 8 20.56 1.35 35.19
CA VAL A 8 20.87 1.27 33.76
C VAL A 8 21.02 -0.21 33.38
N THR A 9 20.25 -0.71 32.41
CA THR A 9 20.64 -1.79 31.46
C THR A 9 19.58 -1.93 30.35
N THR A 10 20.03 -1.59 29.15
CA THR A 10 19.83 -2.26 27.86
C THR A 10 18.47 -2.88 27.54
N GLY A 11 17.85 -2.31 26.51
CA GLY A 11 16.86 -2.99 25.67
C GLY A 11 16.83 -2.33 24.30
N ALA A 12 17.88 -2.57 23.50
CA ALA A 12 17.83 -2.26 22.07
C ALA A 12 16.62 -2.97 21.45
N GLN A 13 15.59 -2.22 21.10
CA GLN A 13 14.65 -2.61 20.07
C GLN A 13 14.68 -1.55 18.98
N ALA A 14 15.81 -1.52 18.27
CA ALA A 14 15.74 -1.29 16.84
C ALA A 14 14.89 -2.44 16.29
N ALA A 15 13.57 -2.25 16.24
CA ALA A 15 12.70 -3.11 15.46
C ALA A 15 13.36 -3.17 14.10
N ALA A 16 13.89 -4.34 13.75
CA ALA A 16 14.45 -4.58 12.43
C ALA A 16 13.32 -4.25 11.46
N GLN A 17 13.36 -3.04 10.92
CA GLN A 17 12.48 -2.62 9.86
C GLN A 17 12.89 -3.54 8.73
N ARG A 18 12.21 -4.69 8.60
CA ARG A 18 12.21 -5.48 7.38
C ARG A 18 11.80 -4.46 6.34
N ARG A 19 12.77 -3.90 5.59
CA ARG A 19 12.50 -2.99 4.49
C ARG A 19 11.46 -3.71 3.67
N PRO A 20 10.20 -3.24 3.67
CA PRO A 20 9.18 -4.00 3.03
C PRO A 20 9.54 -3.98 1.56
N ALA A 21 9.75 -5.18 1.00
CA ALA A 21 10.16 -5.31 -0.38
C ALA A 21 9.08 -4.66 -1.23
N THR A 22 9.45 -3.60 -1.96
CA THR A 22 8.53 -2.92 -2.87
C THR A 22 8.03 -3.94 -3.89
N PRO A 23 6.72 -4.23 -3.93
CA PRO A 23 6.19 -5.21 -4.87
C PRO A 23 6.53 -4.80 -6.29
N ARG A 24 7.22 -5.68 -7.03
CA ARG A 24 7.46 -5.47 -8.46
C ARG A 24 6.16 -5.76 -9.20
N LEU A 25 5.44 -4.72 -9.58
CA LEU A 25 4.18 -4.82 -10.30
C LEU A 25 4.40 -4.73 -11.81
N ASN A 26 3.65 -5.55 -12.55
CA ASN A 26 3.61 -5.49 -14.01
C ASN A 26 2.34 -4.73 -14.44
N PRO A 27 2.47 -3.58 -15.13
CA PRO A 27 1.33 -2.79 -15.63
C PRO A 27 0.24 -3.59 -16.34
N ASN A 28 0.65 -4.58 -17.14
CA ASN A 28 -0.27 -5.40 -17.94
C ASN A 28 -1.15 -6.34 -17.09
N LYS A 29 -0.82 -6.51 -15.81
CA LYS A 29 -1.56 -7.36 -14.86
C LYS A 29 -2.31 -6.54 -13.80
N LEU A 30 -2.39 -5.22 -13.95
CA LEU A 30 -3.07 -4.37 -12.98
C LEU A 30 -4.58 -4.48 -13.08
N LEU A 31 -5.16 -4.61 -14.27
CA LEU A 31 -6.60 -4.73 -14.42
C LEU A 31 -7.14 -5.93 -13.63
N LEU A 32 -8.19 -5.71 -12.84
CA LEU A 32 -8.81 -6.68 -11.92
C LEU A 32 -7.92 -7.18 -10.77
N SER A 33 -6.74 -6.59 -10.58
CA SER A 33 -5.90 -6.91 -9.42
C SER A 33 -6.58 -6.45 -8.12
N LYS A 34 -6.41 -7.26 -7.07
CA LYS A 34 -7.08 -7.11 -5.77
C LYS A 34 -6.12 -6.48 -4.76
N TRP A 35 -6.62 -5.55 -3.98
CA TRP A 35 -5.84 -4.75 -3.04
C TRP A 35 -6.55 -4.58 -1.72
N THR A 36 -5.76 -4.51 -0.66
CA THR A 36 -6.21 -4.27 0.71
C THR A 36 -5.50 -3.02 1.23
N ALA A 37 -6.25 -2.01 1.65
CA ALA A 37 -5.71 -0.83 2.30
C ALA A 37 -5.22 -1.18 3.72
N ARG A 38 -3.98 -0.82 4.04
CA ARG A 38 -3.42 -1.00 5.40
C ARG A 38 -4.02 -0.06 6.42
N VAL A 39 -4.45 1.12 5.98
CA VAL A 39 -5.16 2.10 6.79
C VAL A 39 -6.52 2.35 6.12
N PRO A 40 -7.53 1.51 6.41
CA PRO A 40 -8.87 1.68 5.87
C PRO A 40 -9.44 3.06 6.22
N ARG A 41 -10.08 3.70 5.25
CA ARG A 41 -10.86 4.92 5.45
C ARG A 41 -12.30 4.62 5.10
N ASN A 42 -13.26 5.22 5.81
CA ASN A 42 -14.70 5.00 5.55
C ASN A 42 -15.13 3.52 5.59
N ARG A 43 -14.45 2.67 6.37
CA ARG A 43 -14.65 1.20 6.41
C ARG A 43 -14.35 0.50 5.07
N GLU A 44 -13.66 1.18 4.15
CA GLU A 44 -13.21 0.64 2.86
C GLU A 44 -11.84 -0.02 3.05
N LYS A 45 -11.83 -1.36 3.09
CA LYS A 45 -10.60 -2.15 3.22
C LYS A 45 -10.16 -2.75 1.89
N HIS A 46 -11.10 -3.31 1.13
CA HIS A 46 -10.81 -4.05 -0.10
C HIS A 46 -11.15 -3.25 -1.35
N PHE A 47 -10.24 -3.30 -2.31
CA PHE A 47 -10.30 -2.57 -3.56
C PHE A 47 -9.93 -3.47 -4.73
N ILE A 48 -10.45 -3.15 -5.90
CA ILE A 48 -10.11 -3.79 -7.18
C ILE A 48 -9.76 -2.71 -8.21
N VAL A 49 -8.74 -2.96 -9.03
CA VAL A 49 -8.46 -2.09 -10.18
C VAL A 49 -9.51 -2.35 -11.27
N THR A 50 -10.30 -1.34 -11.59
CA THR A 50 -11.38 -1.42 -12.59
C THR A 50 -10.97 -0.88 -13.96
N ARG A 51 -9.98 0.03 -14.00
CA ARG A 51 -9.49 0.63 -15.25
C ARG A 51 -7.99 0.92 -15.18
N VAL A 52 -7.31 0.72 -16.31
CA VAL A 52 -5.93 1.16 -16.53
C VAL A 52 -5.96 2.22 -17.62
N PHE A 53 -5.43 3.42 -17.33
CA PHE A 53 -5.43 4.52 -18.29
C PHE A 53 -4.28 4.33 -19.28
N GLN A 54 -4.59 4.37 -20.57
CA GLN A 54 -3.58 4.34 -21.62
C GLN A 54 -2.93 5.72 -21.72
N PRO A 55 -1.59 5.78 -21.86
CA PRO A 55 -0.90 7.05 -22.05
C PRO A 55 -1.17 7.63 -23.43
N ASP A 56 -1.19 8.96 -23.50
CA ASP A 56 -1.26 9.67 -24.78
C ASP A 56 0.09 9.57 -25.52
N PRO A 57 0.11 9.35 -26.84
CA PRO A 57 1.33 9.36 -27.63
C PRO A 57 2.10 10.70 -27.46
N PRO A 58 3.44 10.68 -27.35
CA PRO A 58 4.36 9.56 -27.59
C PRO A 58 4.64 8.69 -26.35
N ALA A 59 3.98 8.94 -25.22
CA ALA A 59 4.22 8.17 -24.01
C ALA A 59 3.69 6.74 -24.16
N THR A 60 4.47 5.77 -23.65
CA THR A 60 4.15 4.33 -23.74
C THR A 60 3.92 3.69 -22.38
N ARG A 61 4.17 4.43 -21.29
CA ARG A 61 4.02 3.94 -19.92
C ARG A 61 2.75 4.48 -19.31
N ILE A 62 1.99 3.61 -18.64
CA ILE A 62 0.81 4.03 -17.88
C ILE A 62 1.22 4.90 -16.68
N ASP A 63 0.36 5.87 -16.35
CA ASP A 63 0.54 6.73 -15.18
C ASP A 63 -0.49 6.45 -14.09
N PHE A 64 -1.74 6.20 -14.49
CA PHE A 64 -2.87 6.11 -13.58
C PHE A 64 -3.66 4.80 -13.71
N VAL A 65 -4.33 4.44 -12.62
CA VAL A 65 -5.37 3.41 -12.58
C VAL A 65 -6.58 3.92 -11.80
N GLU A 66 -7.75 3.42 -12.15
CA GLU A 66 -8.95 3.57 -11.34
C GLU A 66 -9.08 2.33 -10.43
N ILE A 67 -9.32 2.57 -9.15
CA ILE A 67 -9.65 1.52 -8.18
C ILE A 67 -11.02 1.76 -7.57
N GLU A 68 -11.75 0.67 -7.33
CA GLU A 68 -13.09 0.68 -6.74
C GLU A 68 -13.08 -0.05 -5.40
N ALA A 69 -13.67 0.57 -4.38
CA ALA A 69 -13.94 -0.07 -3.11
C ALA A 69 -15.05 -1.11 -3.26
N VAL A 70 -14.81 -2.35 -2.82
CA VAL A 70 -15.76 -3.47 -3.01
C VAL A 70 -17.09 -3.21 -2.31
N ILE A 71 -17.07 -2.60 -1.11
CA ILE A 71 -18.27 -2.41 -0.27
C ILE A 71 -19.05 -1.16 -0.68
N SER A 72 -18.38 -0.01 -0.72
CA SER A 72 -19.05 1.27 -0.98
C SER A 72 -19.29 1.54 -2.47
N ARG A 73 -18.66 0.76 -3.36
CA ARG A 73 -18.60 1.02 -4.82
C ARG A 73 -18.02 2.38 -5.18
N ARG A 74 -17.35 3.04 -4.24
CA ARG A 74 -16.68 4.30 -4.48
C ARG A 74 -15.40 4.05 -5.27
N SER A 75 -15.24 4.78 -6.36
CA SER A 75 -14.08 4.67 -7.23
C SER A 75 -13.26 5.94 -7.21
N PHE A 76 -11.94 5.80 -7.33
CA PHE A 76 -11.04 6.93 -7.49
C PHE A 76 -9.81 6.54 -8.29
N THR A 77 -9.18 7.56 -8.87
CA THR A 77 -7.95 7.41 -9.65
C THR A 77 -6.73 7.68 -8.79
N LEU A 78 -5.66 6.91 -9.00
CA LEU A 78 -4.38 7.11 -8.34
C LEU A 78 -3.21 6.75 -9.28
N PRO A 79 -2.00 7.28 -9.04
CA PRO A 79 -0.81 6.82 -9.75
C PRO A 79 -0.60 5.34 -9.49
N TRP A 80 -0.48 4.51 -10.53
CA TRP A 80 -0.44 3.05 -10.33
C TRP A 80 0.73 2.59 -9.44
N ARG A 81 1.81 3.39 -9.40
CA ARG A 81 2.98 3.16 -8.55
C ARG A 81 2.67 3.26 -7.06
N ASP A 82 1.62 3.96 -6.65
CA ASP A 82 1.20 4.00 -5.26
C ASP A 82 0.84 2.60 -4.74
N LEU A 83 0.36 1.70 -5.60
CA LEU A 83 0.08 0.30 -5.23
C LEU A 83 1.35 -0.48 -4.84
N THR A 84 2.54 0.05 -5.17
CA THR A 84 3.83 -0.52 -4.72
C THR A 84 4.21 -0.06 -3.31
N ASP A 85 3.54 0.96 -2.76
CA ASP A 85 3.72 1.36 -1.37
C ASP A 85 3.02 0.34 -0.46
N CYS A 86 3.82 -0.61 -0.01
CA CYS A 86 3.46 -1.64 0.95
C CYS A 86 3.03 -1.11 2.32
N HIS A 87 3.26 0.17 2.68
CA HIS A 87 2.69 0.77 3.89
C HIS A 87 1.25 1.23 3.70
N ARG A 88 0.81 1.42 2.46
CA ARG A 88 -0.56 1.82 2.11
C ARG A 88 -1.38 0.64 1.60
N TRP A 89 -0.76 -0.24 0.82
CA TRP A 89 -1.44 -1.29 0.08
C TRP A 89 -0.82 -2.66 0.32
N LEU A 90 -1.67 -3.67 0.38
CA LEU A 90 -1.33 -5.08 0.33
C LEU A 90 -2.00 -5.70 -0.87
N GLN A 91 -1.28 -6.50 -1.63
CA GLN A 91 -1.86 -7.24 -2.74
C GLN A 91 -2.69 -8.41 -2.19
N GLY A 92 -3.87 -8.64 -2.76
CA GLY A 92 -4.82 -9.68 -2.34
C GLY A 92 -5.88 -9.19 -1.34
N TRP A 93 -6.65 -10.13 -0.81
CA TRP A 93 -7.66 -9.91 0.23
C TRP A 93 -7.09 -10.39 1.57
N SER A 94 -6.47 -9.48 2.33
CA SER A 94 -5.95 -9.74 3.68
C SER A 94 -6.64 -8.88 4.71
#